data_AF-A0A5K1BN40-F1
#
_entry.id   AF-A0A5K1BN40-F1
#
_cell.length_a   1.000
_cell.length_b   1.000
_cell.length_c   1.000
_cell.angle_alpha   90.00
_cell.angle_beta   90.00
_cell.angle_gamma   90.00
#
_symmetry.space_group_name_H-M   'P 1'
#
loop_
_entity.id
_entity.type
_entity.pdbx_description
1 polymer ?
#
loop_
_entity_poly.entity_id
_entity_poly.type
_entity_poly.pdbx_seq_one_letter_code
_entity_poly.pdbx_strand_id
1 'polypeptide(L)'
;HELHERMRPWISKKITEFLGEEETTLVDYIVTSTKDHVKASQMLELLQAILDDEAEMFVLKMWRMLIFEIKKVETGLSLKSRT
;
A
#
# COMPACT_ATOMS: atom_id res chain seq x y z
N HIS A 1 1.80 15.03 4.46
CA HIS A 1 0.85 14.01 4.91
C HIS A 1 1.53 12.66 4.81
N GLU A 2 1.74 11.96 5.91
CA GLU A 2 2.38 10.64 5.94
C GLU A 2 1.39 9.57 5.42
N LEU A 3 0.98 9.71 4.15
CA LEU A 3 -0.03 8.83 3.53
C LEU A 3 0.46 7.38 3.45
N HIS A 4 1.76 7.20 3.19
CA HIS A 4 2.42 5.90 3.17
C HIS A 4 2.31 5.19 4.53
N GLU A 5 2.47 5.89 5.65
CA GLU A 5 2.31 5.32 7.00
C GLU A 5 0.87 4.87 7.27
N ARG A 6 -0.13 5.62 6.77
CA ARG A 6 -1.54 5.21 6.90
C ARG A 6 -1.87 3.93 6.13
N MET A 7 -1.11 3.64 5.07
CA MET A 7 -1.28 2.43 4.27
C MET A 7 -0.57 1.23 4.89
N ARG A 8 0.48 1.43 5.71
CA ARG A 8 1.31 0.37 6.29
C ARG A 8 0.51 -0.76 6.97
N PRO A 9 -0.51 -0.50 7.82
CA PRO A 9 -1.28 -1.57 8.45
C PRO A 9 -2.02 -2.46 7.44
N TRP A 10 -2.54 -1.85 6.36
CA TRP A 10 -3.23 -2.60 5.31
C TRP A 10 -2.26 -3.39 4.44
N ILE A 11 -1.13 -2.77 4.06
CA ILE A 11 -0.07 -3.43 3.28
C ILE A 11 0.46 -4.63 4.06
N SER A 12 0.84 -4.46 5.33
CA SER A 12 1.34 -5.52 6.19
C SER A 12 0.36 -6.69 6.29
N LYS A 13 -0.92 -6.40 6.56
CA LYS A 13 -1.95 -7.44 6.62
C LYS A 13 -2.05 -8.23 5.31
N LYS A 14 -2.00 -7.54 4.16
CA LYS A 14 -2.13 -8.19 2.86
C LYS A 14 -0.91 -9.03 2.49
N ILE A 15 0.29 -8.54 2.75
CA ILE A 15 1.52 -9.31 2.54
C ILE A 15 1.52 -10.58 3.39
N THR A 16 1.13 -10.48 4.67
CA THR A 16 1.00 -11.67 5.53
C THR A 16 -0.08 -12.64 5.03
N GLU A 17 -1.21 -12.14 4.51
CA GLU A 17 -2.25 -13.00 3.92
C GLU A 17 -1.76 -13.73 2.66
N PHE A 18 -0.90 -13.12 1.85
CA PHE A 18 -0.37 -13.74 0.62
C PHE A 18 0.77 -14.73 0.90
N LEU A 19 1.69 -14.38 1.80
CA LEU A 19 2.89 -15.19 2.06
C LEU A 19 2.69 -16.22 3.18
N GLY A 20 1.63 -16.08 3.99
CA GLY A 20 1.41 -16.91 5.18
C GLY A 20 2.30 -16.55 6.38
N GLU A 21 3.20 -15.57 6.22
CA GLU A 21 4.13 -15.11 7.24
C GLU A 21 4.37 -13.59 7.17
N GLU A 22 4.89 -13.02 8.24
CA GLU A 22 5.25 -11.59 8.27
C GLU A 22 6.55 -11.34 7.50
N GLU A 23 6.46 -10.64 6.36
CA GLU A 23 7.64 -10.21 5.61
C GLU A 23 7.83 -8.69 5.72
N THR A 24 8.46 -8.28 6.81
CA THR A 24 8.63 -6.85 7.15
C THR A 24 9.47 -6.09 6.12
N THR A 25 10.46 -6.74 5.49
CA THR A 25 11.33 -6.14 4.48
C THR A 25 10.53 -5.72 3.24
N LEU A 26 9.63 -6.59 2.78
CA LEU A 26 8.76 -6.30 1.64
C LEU A 26 7.75 -5.20 1.97
N VAL A 27 7.18 -5.22 3.17
CA VAL A 27 6.27 -4.17 3.64
C VAL A 27 6.98 -2.81 3.64
N ASP A 28 8.16 -2.72 4.23
CA ASP A 28 8.91 -1.47 4.32
C ASP A 28 9.34 -0.97 2.93
N TYR A 29 9.70 -1.90 2.02
CA TYR A 29 9.97 -1.57 0.63
C TYR A 29 8.75 -0.97 -0.09
N ILE A 30 7.56 -1.58 0.05
CA ILE A 30 6.33 -1.08 -0.58
C ILE A 30 5.95 0.30 -0.03
N VAL A 31 6.05 0.49 1.30
CA VAL A 31 5.76 1.76 1.97
C VAL A 31 6.72 2.86 1.50
N THR A 32 8.01 2.56 1.42
CA THR A 32 9.04 3.48 0.92
C THR A 32 8.82 3.82 -0.54
N SER A 33 8.56 2.83 -1.39
CA SER A 33 8.26 3.04 -2.81
C SER A 33 7.01 3.90 -3.03
N THR A 34 6.01 3.75 -2.16
CA THR A 34 4.81 4.60 -2.16
C THR A 34 5.14 6.04 -1.79
N LYS A 35 6.02 6.24 -0.81
CA LYS A 35 6.54 7.56 -0.42
C LYS A 35 7.35 8.22 -1.54
N ASP A 36 8.13 7.42 -2.26
CA ASP A 36 9.01 7.88 -3.36
C ASP A 36 8.26 8.05 -4.69
N HIS A 37 6.93 7.94 -4.69
CA HIS A 37 6.07 8.13 -5.85
C HIS A 37 6.41 7.20 -7.03
N VAL A 38 6.80 5.96 -6.74
CA VAL A 38 7.02 4.92 -7.74
C VAL A 38 5.73 4.70 -8.55
N LYS A 39 5.88 4.45 -9.86
CA LYS A 39 4.74 4.22 -10.76
C LYS A 39 4.05 2.89 -10.46
N ALA A 40 2.74 2.82 -10.68
CA ALA A 40 1.94 1.59 -10.51
C ALA A 40 2.51 0.41 -11.30
N SER A 41 2.94 0.65 -12.54
CA SER A 41 3.53 -0.38 -13.39
C SER A 41 4.82 -0.96 -12.83
N GLN A 42 5.67 -0.12 -12.22
CA GLN A 42 6.93 -0.57 -11.61
C GLN A 42 6.69 -1.36 -10.33
N MET A 43 5.74 -0.91 -9.50
CA MET A 43 5.32 -1.67 -8.32
C MET A 43 4.72 -3.03 -8.73
N LEU A 44 3.89 -3.05 -9.76
CA LEU A 44 3.31 -4.28 -10.29
C LEU A 44 4.37 -5.25 -10.77
N GLU A 45 5.31 -4.80 -11.60
CA GLU A 45 6.41 -5.64 -12.10
C GLU A 45 7.19 -6.30 -10.97
N LEU A 46 7.53 -5.55 -9.92
CA LEU A 46 8.24 -6.09 -8.76
C LEU A 46 7.40 -7.10 -7.98
N LEU A 47 6.14 -6.77 -7.70
CA LEU A 47 5.27 -7.64 -6.91
C LEU A 47 4.82 -8.88 -7.69
N GLN A 48 4.74 -8.80 -9.02
CA GLN A 48 4.45 -9.94 -9.88
C GLN A 48 5.51 -11.04 -9.73
N ALA A 49 6.78 -10.69 -9.50
CA ALA A 49 7.86 -11.65 -9.30
C ALA A 49 7.81 -12.37 -7.94
N ILE A 50 6.98 -11.90 -7.00
CA ILE A 50 6.89 -12.41 -5.61
C ILE A 50 5.52 -13.04 -5.35
N LEU A 51 4.46 -12.40 -5.85
CA LEU A 51 3.06 -12.71 -5.57
C LEU A 51 2.32 -13.24 -6.80
N ASP A 52 3.00 -13.50 -7.91
CA ASP A 52 2.40 -14.01 -9.16
C ASP A 52 1.04 -13.35 -9.49
N ASP A 53 0.01 -14.14 -9.78
CA ASP A 53 -1.31 -13.68 -10.23
C ASP A 53 -2.04 -12.79 -9.21
N GLU A 54 -1.69 -12.86 -7.92
CA GLU A 54 -2.25 -12.04 -6.86
C GLU A 54 -1.77 -10.58 -6.91
N ALA A 55 -0.64 -10.30 -7.56
CA ALA A 55 0.00 -8.99 -7.58
C ALA A 55 -0.88 -7.90 -8.22
N GLU A 56 -1.53 -8.18 -9.36
CA GLU A 56 -2.34 -7.20 -10.09
C GLU A 56 -3.49 -6.68 -9.22
N MET A 57 -4.25 -7.60 -8.61
CA MET A 57 -5.37 -7.26 -7.75
C MET A 57 -4.92 -6.55 -6.47
N PHE A 58 -3.75 -6.90 -5.93
CA PHE A 58 -3.17 -6.19 -4.80
C PHE A 58 -2.82 -4.75 -5.15
N VAL A 59 -2.08 -4.53 -6.24
CA VAL A 59 -1.66 -3.19 -6.71
C VAL A 59 -2.87 -2.32 -7.03
N LEU A 60 -3.90 -2.86 -7.70
CA LEU A 60 -5.15 -2.13 -7.98
C LEU A 60 -5.83 -1.65 -6.69
N LYS A 61 -5.95 -2.52 -5.69
CA LYS A 61 -6.54 -2.16 -4.38
C LYS A 61 -5.68 -1.14 -3.64
N MET A 62 -4.36 -1.30 -3.69
CA MET A 62 -3.41 -0.39 -3.07
C MET A 62 -3.50 1.02 -3.67
N TRP A 63 -3.54 1.12 -5.00
CA TRP A 63 -3.69 2.41 -5.69
C TRP A 63 -5.03 3.08 -5.38
N ARG A 64 -6.12 2.29 -5.31
CA ARG A 64 -7.43 2.81 -4.92
C ARG A 64 -7.40 3.40 -3.51
N MET A 65 -6.71 2.74 -2.57
CA MET A 65 -6.53 3.26 -1.21
C MET A 65 -5.67 4.52 -1.16
N LEU A 66 -4.57 4.56 -1.92
CA LEU A 66 -3.71 5.75 -2.01
C LEU A 66 -4.49 6.96 -2.53
N ILE A 67 -5.23 6.79 -3.63
CA ILE A 67 -6.09 7.84 -4.20
C ILE A 67 -7.13 8.31 -3.17
N PHE A 68 -7.75 7.38 -2.45
CA PHE A 68 -8.71 7.72 -1.41
C PHE A 68 -8.07 8.54 -0.29
N GLU A 69 -6.91 8.14 0.22
CA GLU A 69 -6.19 8.86 1.28
C GLU A 69 -5.72 10.25 0.82
N ILE A 70 -5.30 10.40 -0.44
CA ILE A 70 -5.02 11.70 -1.07
C ILE A 70 -6.29 12.57 -1.06
N LYS A 71 -7.40 12.08 -1.60
CA LYS A 71 -8.68 12.83 -1.69
C LYS A 71 -9.25 13.19 -0.32
N LYS A 72 -9.10 12.31 0.65
CA LYS A 72 -9.54 12.53 2.04
C LYS A 72 -8.76 13.68 2.70
N VAL A 73 -7.47 13.80 2.39
CA VAL A 73 -6.66 14.93 2.83
C VAL A 73 -7.05 16.22 2.10
N GLU A 74 -7.18 16.16 0.78
CA GLU A 74 -7.56 17.33 -0.05
C GLU A 74 -8.91 17.94 0.37
N THR A 75 -9.86 17.09 0.81
CA THR A 75 -11.19 17.52 1.26
C THR A 75 -11.26 17.90 2.74
N GLY A 76 -10.14 17.83 3.49
CA GLY A 76 -10.11 18.13 4.93
C GLY A 76 -10.86 17.12 5.80
N LEU A 77 -11.30 15.99 5.24
CA LEU A 77 -12.02 14.91 5.92
C LEU A 77 -11.09 14.01 6.77
N SER A 78 -10.04 14.58 7.37
CA SER A 78 -9.20 13.84 8.31
C SER A 78 -10.06 13.42 9.49
N LEU A 79 -10.54 12.18 9.47
CA LEU A 79 -11.22 11.55 10.60
C LEU A 79 -10.28 11.69 11.80
N LYS A 80 -10.58 12.62 12.70
CA LYS A 80 -10.05 12.57 14.06
C LYS A 80 -10.40 11.18 14.57
N SER A 81 -9.39 10.35 14.83
CA SER A 81 -9.60 9.10 15.55
C SER A 81 -10.47 9.42 16.76
N ARG A 82 -11.62 8.75 16.88
CA ARG A 82 -12.40 8.83 18.13
C ARG A 82 -11.45 8.33 19.22
N THR A 83 -11.06 9.26 20.09
CA THR A 83 -10.55 9.01 21.45
C THR A 83 -11.39 7.96 22.14
#